data_AF-A0A1H9RMH7-F1
#
_entry.id   AF-A0A1H9RMH7-F1
#
_cell.length_a   1.000
_cell.length_b   1.000
_cell.length_c   1.000
_cell.angle_alpha   90.00
_cell.angle_beta   90.00
_cell.angle_gamma   90.00
#
_symmetry.space_group_name_H-M   'P 1'
#
loop_
_entity.id
_entity.type
_entity.pdbx_description
1 polymer ?
#
loop_
_entity_poly.entity_id
_entity_poly.type
_entity_poly.pdbx_seq_one_letter_code
_entity_poly.pdbx_strand_id
1 'polypeptide(L)'
;MKTVLWVYIAFNLLQAVVLTIDPELTDRAYLGGEMTPTRAFQWYAVAGYHVLIIAVTIIAMGLHRAADRRKIIIVNALMYLLWDAGSQLAYWGSEIGMATSDLLINAGVSTATGLTLLAVAWFDRDPA
;
A
#
# COMPACT_ATOMS: atom_id res chain seq x y z
N MET A 1 -6.26 17.59 4.75
CA MET A 1 -6.13 16.19 5.25
C MET A 1 -7.02 15.23 4.46
N LYS A 2 -8.35 15.41 4.43
CA LYS A 2 -9.27 14.51 3.71
C LYS A 2 -8.94 14.32 2.22
N THR A 3 -8.49 15.36 1.52
CA THR A 3 -8.03 15.25 0.12
C THR A 3 -6.89 14.25 -0.04
N VAL A 4 -5.90 14.25 0.86
CA VAL A 4 -4.77 13.32 0.81
C VAL A 4 -5.24 11.89 1.01
N LEU A 5 -6.21 11.67 1.91
CA LEU A 5 -6.79 10.34 2.13
C LEU A 5 -7.62 9.87 0.93
N TRP A 6 -8.32 10.75 0.22
CA TRP A 6 -9.00 10.41 -1.03
C TRP A 6 -8.01 10.05 -2.15
N VAL A 7 -6.92 10.79 -2.29
CA VAL A 7 -5.83 10.45 -3.22
C VAL A 7 -5.22 9.09 -2.86
N TYR A 8 -5.00 8.83 -1.58
CA TYR A 8 -4.53 7.54 -1.09
C TYR A 8 -5.51 6.39 -1.39
N ILE A 9 -6.82 6.61 -1.24
CA ILE A 9 -7.86 5.65 -1.63
C ILE A 9 -7.80 5.38 -3.14
N ALA A 10 -7.73 6.43 -3.97
CA ALA A 10 -7.65 6.29 -5.42
C ALA A 10 -6.39 5.53 -5.86
N PHE A 11 -5.25 5.83 -5.25
CA PHE A 11 -4.00 5.10 -5.48
C PHE A 11 -4.14 3.61 -5.18
N ASN A 12 -4.71 3.26 -4.04
CA ASN A 12 -4.93 1.86 -3.66
C ASN A 12 -5.98 1.15 -4.51
N LEU A 13 -7.00 1.88 -4.95
CA LEU A 13 -8.01 1.33 -5.86
C LEU A 13 -7.38 0.96 -7.20
N LEU A 14 -6.49 1.82 -7.73
CA LEU A 14 -5.76 1.52 -8.94
C LEU A 14 -4.90 0.26 -8.80
N GLN A 15 -4.17 0.12 -7.68
CA GLN A 15 -3.39 -1.09 -7.38
C GLN A 15 -4.29 -2.34 -7.32
N ALA A 16 -5.39 -2.27 -6.58
CA ALA A 16 -6.33 -3.39 -6.47
C ALA A 16 -6.89 -3.82 -7.84
N VAL A 17 -7.25 -2.85 -8.70
CA VAL A 17 -7.75 -3.12 -10.05
C VAL A 17 -6.69 -3.79 -10.91
N VAL A 18 -5.48 -3.24 -10.96
CA VAL A 18 -4.37 -3.81 -11.75
C VAL A 18 -4.07 -5.25 -11.30
N LEU A 19 -3.90 -5.47 -10.00
CA LEU A 19 -3.57 -6.79 -9.46
C LEU A 19 -4.71 -7.83 -9.60
N THR A 20 -5.95 -7.39 -9.76
CA THR A 20 -7.10 -8.29 -9.96
C THR A 20 -7.30 -8.63 -11.43
N ILE A 21 -7.15 -7.65 -12.33
CA ILE A 21 -7.57 -7.76 -13.73
C ILE A 21 -6.39 -8.02 -14.68
N ASP A 22 -5.23 -7.44 -14.40
CA ASP A 22 -4.02 -7.58 -15.22
C ASP A 22 -2.76 -7.72 -14.31
N PRO A 23 -2.67 -8.77 -13.47
CA PRO A 23 -1.53 -8.97 -12.58
C PRO A 23 -0.22 -9.21 -13.33
N GLU A 24 -0.27 -9.62 -14.60
CA GLU A 24 0.94 -9.80 -15.42
C GLU A 24 1.70 -8.49 -15.62
N LEU A 25 0.99 -7.35 -15.69
CA LEU A 25 1.61 -6.04 -15.79
C LEU A 25 2.60 -5.80 -14.64
N THR A 26 2.23 -6.23 -13.43
CA THR A 26 3.08 -6.15 -12.25
C THR A 26 4.10 -7.30 -12.21
N ASP A 27 3.69 -8.54 -12.50
CA ASP A 27 4.52 -9.75 -12.40
C ASP A 27 5.76 -9.71 -13.31
N ARG A 28 5.66 -9.08 -14.49
CA ARG A 28 6.76 -8.98 -15.47
C ARG A 28 8.00 -8.28 -14.92
N ALA A 29 7.86 -7.40 -13.92
CA ALA A 29 8.97 -6.72 -13.26
C ALA A 29 9.75 -7.61 -12.26
N TYR A 30 9.20 -8.76 -11.89
CA TYR A 30 9.78 -9.65 -10.87
C TYR A 30 10.66 -10.73 -11.49
N LEU A 31 10.06 -11.78 -12.08
CA LEU A 31 10.80 -13.00 -12.44
C LEU A 31 10.90 -13.28 -13.95
N GLY A 32 10.28 -12.48 -14.81
CA GLY A 32 10.38 -12.63 -16.26
C GLY A 32 10.06 -14.04 -16.76
N GLY A 33 8.78 -14.38 -16.93
CA GLY A 33 8.32 -15.65 -17.47
C GLY A 33 6.80 -15.78 -17.39
N GLU A 34 6.20 -16.75 -18.09
CA GLU A 34 4.73 -16.91 -18.14
C GLU A 34 4.12 -17.06 -16.75
N MET A 35 3.16 -16.19 -16.42
CA MET A 35 2.52 -16.14 -15.10
C MET A 35 1.88 -17.48 -14.76
N THR A 36 2.23 -18.03 -13.59
CA THR A 36 1.64 -19.28 -13.11
C THR A 36 0.37 -19.00 -12.30
N PRO A 37 -0.57 -19.96 -12.18
CA PRO A 37 -1.79 -19.78 -11.38
C PRO A 37 -1.52 -19.41 -9.91
N THR A 38 -0.46 -19.97 -9.31
CA THR A 38 -0.03 -19.63 -7.94
C THR A 38 0.38 -18.17 -7.83
N ARG A 39 1.15 -17.64 -8.78
CA ARG A 39 1.55 -16.23 -8.81
C ARG A 39 0.36 -15.31 -9.04
N ALA A 40 -0.54 -15.68 -9.97
CA ALA A 40 -1.79 -14.95 -10.18
C ALA A 40 -2.64 -14.88 -8.89
N PHE A 41 -2.75 -15.99 -8.16
CA PHE A 41 -3.45 -16.01 -6.86
C PHE A 41 -2.74 -15.16 -5.80
N GLN A 42 -1.41 -15.16 -5.75
CA GLN A 42 -0.65 -14.30 -4.84
C GLN A 42 -0.91 -12.82 -5.13
N TRP A 43 -0.92 -12.41 -6.40
CA TRP A 43 -1.27 -11.04 -6.79
C TRP A 43 -2.72 -10.68 -6.43
N TYR A 44 -3.66 -11.59 -6.66
CA TYR A 44 -5.04 -11.42 -6.22
C TYR A 44 -5.16 -11.26 -4.69
N ALA A 45 -4.38 -12.02 -3.92
CA ALA A 45 -4.34 -11.87 -2.46
C ALA A 45 -3.78 -10.50 -2.04
N VAL A 46 -2.75 -9.99 -2.73
CA VAL A 46 -2.23 -8.63 -2.53
C VAL A 46 -3.27 -7.57 -2.91
N ALA A 47 -4.07 -7.79 -3.97
CA ALA A 47 -5.19 -6.92 -4.30
C ALA A 47 -6.20 -6.82 -3.14
N GLY A 48 -6.48 -7.94 -2.47
CA GLY A 48 -7.33 -7.99 -1.26
C GLY A 48 -6.78 -7.15 -0.11
N TYR A 49 -5.45 -7.09 0.06
CA TYR A 49 -4.82 -6.19 1.03
C TYR A 49 -5.10 -4.72 0.70
N HIS A 50 -5.00 -4.31 -0.58
CA HIS A 50 -5.34 -2.95 -1.00
C HIS A 50 -6.81 -2.60 -0.74
N VAL A 51 -7.73 -3.53 -0.98
CA VAL A 51 -9.15 -3.36 -0.64
C VAL A 51 -9.35 -3.16 0.87
N LEU A 52 -8.66 -3.94 1.71
CA LEU A 52 -8.73 -3.80 3.16
C LEU A 52 -8.26 -2.41 3.62
N ILE A 53 -7.11 -1.94 3.14
CA ILE A 53 -6.58 -0.63 3.54
C ILE A 53 -7.46 0.54 3.07
N ILE A 54 -8.14 0.40 1.93
CA ILE A 54 -9.20 1.35 1.50
C ILE A 54 -10.35 1.36 2.52
N ALA A 55 -10.88 0.19 2.85
CA ALA A 55 -12.02 0.06 3.76
C ALA A 55 -11.74 0.68 5.13
N VAL A 56 -10.59 0.36 5.74
CA VAL A 56 -10.20 0.93 7.04
C VAL A 56 -9.95 2.44 6.96
N THR A 57 -9.50 2.96 5.81
CA THR A 57 -9.32 4.41 5.60
C THR A 57 -10.66 5.13 5.53
N ILE A 58 -11.63 4.56 4.82
CA ILE A 58 -13.01 5.08 4.76
C ILE A 58 -13.61 5.10 6.17
N ILE A 59 -13.45 4.03 6.95
CA ILE A 59 -13.90 3.96 8.35
C ILE A 59 -13.22 5.06 9.16
N ALA A 60 -11.89 5.22 9.07
CA ALA A 60 -11.17 6.27 9.78
C ALA A 60 -11.70 7.67 9.42
N MET A 61 -11.99 7.94 8.15
CA MET A 61 -12.53 9.23 7.73
C MET A 61 -13.92 9.54 8.31
N GLY A 62 -14.67 8.52 8.74
CA GLY A 62 -15.97 8.63 9.38
C GLY A 62 -15.92 8.86 10.90
N LEU A 63 -14.76 8.70 11.56
CA LEU A 63 -14.68 8.85 13.01
C LEU A 63 -14.63 10.33 13.43
N HIS A 64 -15.36 10.68 14.48
CA HIS A 64 -15.45 12.05 14.98
C HIS A 64 -14.16 12.52 15.68
N ARG A 65 -13.54 11.66 16.49
CA ARG A 65 -12.36 12.00 17.29
C ARG A 65 -11.06 11.79 16.52
N ALA A 66 -10.21 12.80 16.49
CA ALA A 66 -8.89 12.75 15.87
C ALA A 66 -8.02 11.64 16.49
N ALA A 67 -8.12 11.42 17.80
CA ALA A 67 -7.36 10.36 18.47
C ALA A 67 -7.64 8.97 17.87
N ASP A 68 -8.88 8.68 17.50
CA ASP A 68 -9.27 7.37 16.95
C ASP A 68 -8.91 7.27 15.47
N ARG A 69 -9.08 8.35 14.70
CA ARG A 69 -8.60 8.45 13.31
C ARG A 69 -7.10 8.21 13.21
N ARG A 70 -6.32 8.91 14.03
CA ARG A 70 -4.85 8.84 14.02
C ARG A 70 -4.35 7.43 14.26
N LYS A 71 -4.94 6.67 15.19
CA LYS A 71 -4.55 5.28 15.46
C LYS A 71 -4.65 4.43 14.19
N ILE A 72 -5.78 4.51 13.47
CA ILE A 72 -5.98 3.73 12.25
C ILE A 72 -5.03 4.19 11.14
N ILE A 73 -4.86 5.51 10.96
CA ILE A 73 -3.97 6.06 9.94
C ILE A 73 -2.50 5.68 10.20
N ILE A 74 -2.08 5.68 11.47
CA ILE A 74 -0.74 5.24 11.86
C ILE A 74 -0.55 3.75 11.57
N VAL A 75 -1.53 2.90 11.87
CA VAL A 75 -1.46 1.47 11.54
C VAL A 75 -1.27 1.28 10.03
N ASN A 76 -2.05 1.97 9.20
CA ASN A 76 -1.88 1.93 7.74
C ASN A 76 -0.49 2.42 7.32
N ALA A 77 0.03 3.48 7.94
CA ALA A 77 1.36 3.97 7.65
C ALA A 77 2.45 2.94 7.98
N LEU A 78 2.32 2.24 9.12
CA LEU A 78 3.26 1.20 9.52
C LEU A 78 3.20 -0.03 8.61
N MET A 79 2.03 -0.36 8.06
CA MET A 79 1.93 -1.42 7.05
C MET A 79 2.75 -1.07 5.80
N TYR A 80 2.71 0.18 5.34
CA TYR A 80 3.54 0.61 4.20
C TYR A 80 5.04 0.63 4.53
N LEU A 81 5.42 1.09 5.72
CA LEU A 81 6.82 1.24 6.09
C LEU A 81 7.48 -0.10 6.45
N LEU A 82 6.82 -0.91 7.27
CA LEU A 82 7.40 -2.12 7.84
C LEU A 82 7.10 -3.35 7.00
N TRP A 83 5.83 -3.54 6.63
CA TRP A 83 5.44 -4.71 5.86
C TRP A 83 5.83 -4.53 4.40
N ASP A 84 5.42 -3.46 3.74
CA ASP A 84 5.65 -3.33 2.30
C ASP A 84 7.11 -2.95 1.97
N ALA A 85 7.54 -1.74 2.31
CA ALA A 85 8.91 -1.27 2.02
C ALA A 85 9.97 -2.12 2.75
N GLY A 86 9.75 -2.41 4.04
CA GLY A 86 10.67 -3.18 4.85
C GLY A 86 10.86 -4.61 4.34
N SER A 87 9.79 -5.32 3.97
CA SER A 87 9.92 -6.69 3.47
C SER A 87 10.62 -6.75 2.10
N GLN A 88 10.39 -5.75 1.23
CA GLN A 88 11.09 -5.65 -0.05
C GLN A 88 12.59 -5.42 0.15
N LEU A 89 12.98 -4.46 1.00
CA LEU A 89 14.38 -4.08 1.18
C LEU A 89 15.18 -5.08 2.02
N ALA A 90 14.57 -5.65 3.07
CA ALA A 90 15.29 -6.43 4.07
C ALA A 90 15.14 -7.96 3.92
N TYR A 91 14.16 -8.44 3.15
CA TYR A 91 13.85 -9.86 3.08
C TYR A 91 13.73 -10.39 1.65
N TRP A 92 12.68 -10.01 0.93
CA TRP A 92 12.25 -10.74 -0.26
C TRP A 92 12.74 -10.14 -1.57
N GLY A 93 13.11 -8.86 -1.59
CA GLY A 93 13.45 -8.19 -2.83
C GLY A 93 14.65 -8.79 -3.58
N SER A 94 15.65 -9.30 -2.85
CA SER A 94 16.76 -10.07 -3.46
C SER A 94 16.35 -11.48 -3.87
N GLU A 95 15.43 -12.10 -3.14
CA GLU A 95 14.98 -13.49 -3.37
C GLU A 95 14.07 -13.61 -4.60
N ILE A 96 13.30 -12.57 -4.91
CA ILE A 96 12.35 -12.56 -6.04
C ILE A 96 12.98 -12.13 -7.36
N GLY A 97 14.30 -11.91 -7.41
CA GLY A 97 15.04 -11.64 -8.65
C GLY A 97 14.73 -10.31 -9.33
N MET A 98 14.02 -9.40 -8.66
CA MET A 98 13.65 -8.09 -9.19
C MET A 98 14.90 -7.24 -9.47
N ALA A 99 14.86 -6.46 -10.55
CA ALA A 99 15.90 -5.47 -10.81
C ALA A 99 16.00 -4.47 -9.64
N THR A 100 17.22 -4.18 -9.19
CA THR A 100 17.44 -3.31 -8.02
C THR A 100 16.77 -1.93 -8.19
N SER A 101 16.70 -1.40 -9.41
CA SER A 101 16.01 -0.14 -9.70
C SER A 101 14.51 -0.22 -9.38
N ASP A 102 13.85 -1.29 -9.81
CA ASP A 102 12.41 -1.46 -9.63
C ASP A 102 12.08 -1.69 -8.14
N LEU A 103 12.94 -2.43 -7.45
CA LEU A 103 12.86 -2.66 -6.01
C LEU A 103 12.97 -1.35 -5.22
N LEU A 104 13.95 -0.51 -5.56
CA LEU A 104 14.14 0.78 -4.90
C LEU A 104 12.99 1.76 -5.21
N ILE A 105 12.45 1.73 -6.42
CA ILE A 105 11.28 2.54 -6.79
C ILE A 105 10.06 2.10 -5.98
N ASN A 106 9.76 0.80 -5.95
CA ASN A 106 8.61 0.26 -5.23
C ASN A 106 8.71 0.53 -3.73
N ALA A 107 9.85 0.19 -3.11
CA ALA A 107 10.08 0.49 -1.70
C ALA A 107 10.04 2.00 -1.41
N GLY A 108 10.52 2.82 -2.35
CA GLY A 108 10.46 4.28 -2.27
C GLY A 108 9.03 4.82 -2.29
N VAL A 109 8.17 4.32 -3.19
CA VAL A 109 6.74 4.67 -3.25
C VAL A 109 6.03 4.27 -1.95
N SER A 110 6.30 3.08 -1.44
CA SER A 110 5.72 2.59 -0.19
C SER A 110 6.18 3.43 0.99
N THR A 111 7.46 3.78 1.04
CA THR A 111 8.02 4.67 2.07
C THR A 111 7.39 6.07 2.03
N ALA A 112 7.31 6.68 0.85
CA ALA A 112 6.69 8.00 0.67
C ALA A 112 5.20 8.00 1.06
N THR A 113 4.48 6.92 0.73
CA THR A 113 3.09 6.73 1.13
C THR A 113 2.95 6.64 2.66
N GLY A 114 3.77 5.82 3.31
CA GLY A 114 3.80 5.70 4.76
C GLY A 114 4.10 7.02 5.47
N LEU A 115 5.13 7.75 5.02
CA LEU A 115 5.47 9.07 5.58
C LEU A 115 4.36 10.10 5.37
N THR A 116 3.69 10.07 4.21
CA THR A 116 2.54 10.93 3.94
C THR A 116 1.39 10.64 4.91
N LEU A 117 1.10 9.36 5.19
CA LEU A 117 0.08 8.99 6.18
C LEU A 117 0.45 9.41 7.60
N LEU A 118 1.73 9.28 7.99
CA LEU A 118 2.20 9.80 9.29
C LEU A 118 2.02 11.31 9.40
N ALA A 119 2.32 12.06 8.34
CA ALA A 119 2.04 13.49 8.28
C ALA A 119 0.54 13.78 8.41
N VAL A 120 -0.32 12.98 7.76
CA VAL A 120 -1.77 13.08 7.93
C VAL A 120 -2.18 12.87 9.39
N ALA A 121 -1.68 11.82 10.05
CA ALA A 121 -1.99 11.59 11.46
C ALA A 121 -1.48 12.73 12.37
N TRP A 122 -0.30 13.27 12.08
CA TRP A 122 0.32 14.34 12.87
C TRP A 122 -0.48 15.65 12.84
N PHE A 123 -1.02 16.00 11.66
CA PHE A 123 -1.76 17.24 11.46
C PHE A 123 -3.28 17.09 11.64
N ASP A 124 -3.82 15.88 11.78
CA ASP A 124 -5.24 15.66 12.03
C ASP A 124 -5.67 16.28 13.37
N ARG A 125 -6.82 16.95 13.44
CA ARG A 125 -7.32 17.65 14.66
C ARG A 125 -8.82 17.42 14.81
N ASP A 126 -9.33 17.56 16.02
CA ASP A 126 -10.77 17.50 16.24
C ASP A 126 -11.46 18.66 15.51
N PRO A 127 -12.68 18.47 15.00
CA PRO A 127 -13.47 19.57 14.44
C PRO A 127 -13.67 20.65 15.50
N ALA A 128 -13.62 21.92 15.08
CA ALA A 128 -13.90 23.07 15.94
C ALA A 128 -15.39 23.16 16.31
#